data_AF-A0A8T2QS33-F1
#
_entry.id   AF-A0A8T2QS33-F1
#
_cell.length_a   1.000
_cell.length_b   1.000
_cell.length_c   1.000
_cell.angle_alpha   90.00
_cell.angle_beta   90.00
_cell.angle_gamma   90.00
#
_symmetry.space_group_name_H-M   'P 1'
#
loop_
_entity.id
_entity.type
_entity.pdbx_description
1 polymer ?
#
loop_
_entity_poly.entity_id
_entity_poly.type
_entity_poly.pdbx_seq_one_letter_code
_entity_poly.pdbx_strand_id
1 'polypeptide(L)'
;MNEASHCFNKFVQRVSHLSEMHQSSSKFIAGYQQELEKLRRPPLDDSSSVVKDLFKGVPSPRVKNYIELGGHHLQSKRQSLVKLNGFLKNLNDHISKAQIYSKELGKLVDKVTMLMDADLEKNTSKDLSNFSLKQLDGDVEQ
;
A
#
# COMPACT_ATOMS: atom_id res chain seq x y z
N MET A 1 -30.14 4.38 -4.29
CA MET A 1 -29.04 3.45 -4.01
C MET A 1 -29.26 2.92 -2.59
N ASN A 2 -29.33 1.59 -2.36
CA ASN A 2 -29.51 1.08 -1.00
C ASN A 2 -28.23 1.26 -0.17
N GLU A 3 -28.35 1.27 1.15
CA GLU A 3 -27.24 1.57 2.06
C GLU A 3 -26.09 0.54 1.96
N ALA A 4 -26.42 -0.71 1.67
CA ALA A 4 -25.44 -1.77 1.39
C ALA A 4 -24.58 -1.46 0.15
N SER A 5 -25.17 -0.97 -0.94
CA SER A 5 -24.45 -0.58 -2.16
C SER A 5 -23.50 0.59 -1.91
N HIS A 6 -23.87 1.55 -1.05
CA HIS A 6 -22.96 2.62 -0.64
C HIS A 6 -21.76 2.11 0.17
N CYS A 7 -22.00 1.17 1.09
CA CYS A 7 -20.92 0.55 1.86
C CYS A 7 -19.96 -0.23 0.95
N PHE A 8 -20.50 -0.99 -0.01
CA PHE A 8 -19.72 -1.71 -1.00
C PHE A 8 -18.85 -0.77 -1.85
N ASN A 9 -19.41 0.34 -2.35
CA ASN A 9 -18.64 1.30 -3.14
C ASN A 9 -17.49 1.91 -2.34
N LYS A 10 -17.74 2.28 -1.07
CA LYS A 10 -16.68 2.77 -0.17
C LYS A 10 -15.62 1.70 0.08
N PHE A 11 -16.01 0.44 0.24
CA PHE A 11 -15.09 -0.66 0.43
C PHE A 11 -14.16 -0.82 -0.78
N VAL A 12 -14.73 -0.91 -1.98
CA VAL A 12 -13.97 -1.02 -3.24
C VAL A 12 -13.04 0.18 -3.40
N GLN A 13 -13.51 1.39 -3.10
CA GLN A 13 -12.69 2.59 -3.15
C GLN A 13 -11.48 2.47 -2.20
N ARG A 14 -11.66 2.05 -0.95
CA ARG A 14 -10.53 1.90 0.01
C ARG A 14 -9.55 0.80 -0.39
N VAL A 15 -10.04 -0.32 -0.94
CA VAL A 15 -9.18 -1.37 -1.49
C VAL A 15 -8.35 -0.85 -2.66
N SER A 16 -8.94 -0.05 -3.57
CA SER A 16 -8.21 0.57 -4.68
C SER A 16 -7.07 1.46 -4.18
N HIS A 17 -7.34 2.32 -3.20
CA HIS A 17 -6.31 3.19 -2.63
C HIS A 17 -5.16 2.39 -2.00
N LEU A 18 -5.46 1.29 -1.30
CA LEU A 18 -4.43 0.39 -0.77
C LEU A 18 -3.59 -0.25 -1.86
N SER A 19 -4.21 -0.66 -2.98
CA SER A 19 -3.51 -1.22 -4.13
C SER A 19 -2.58 -0.21 -4.80
N GLU A 20 -3.03 1.04 -4.98
CA GLU A 20 -2.21 2.13 -5.52
C GLU A 20 -1.00 2.41 -4.60
N MET A 21 -1.24 2.45 -3.29
CA MET A 21 -0.18 2.63 -2.30
C MET A 21 0.84 1.47 -2.28
N HIS A 22 0.40 0.24 -2.53
CA HIS A 22 1.30 -0.90 -2.65
C HIS A 22 2.28 -0.72 -3.83
N GLN A 23 1.77 -0.24 -4.97
CA GLN A 23 2.60 0.02 -6.14
C GLN A 23 3.62 1.15 -5.91
N SER A 24 3.23 2.25 -5.27
CA SER A 24 4.15 3.34 -4.93
C SER A 24 5.17 2.93 -3.85
N SER A 25 4.74 2.18 -2.84
CA SER A 25 5.62 1.67 -1.78
C SER A 25 6.72 0.75 -2.33
N SER A 26 6.39 -0.09 -3.30
CA SER A 26 7.37 -0.95 -3.99
C SER A 26 8.49 -0.13 -4.64
N LYS A 27 8.15 1.00 -5.28
CA LYS A 27 9.13 1.93 -5.86
C LYS A 27 10.00 2.59 -4.79
N PHE A 28 9.41 2.98 -3.66
CA PHE A 28 10.16 3.58 -2.55
C PHE A 28 11.13 2.58 -1.91
N ILE A 29 10.73 1.32 -1.73
CA ILE A 29 11.61 0.27 -1.20
C ILE A 29 12.79 0.02 -2.16
N ALA A 30 12.52 -0.12 -3.46
CA ALA A 30 13.57 -0.31 -4.45
C ALA A 30 14.56 0.88 -4.48
N GLY A 31 14.04 2.11 -4.46
CA GLY A 31 14.86 3.32 -4.38
C GLY A 31 15.67 3.43 -3.08
N TYR A 32 15.07 3.04 -1.95
CA TYR A 32 15.75 2.98 -0.65
C TYR A 32 16.92 2.00 -0.70
N GLN A 33 16.70 0.77 -1.18
CA GLN A 33 17.74 -0.24 -1.32
C GLN A 33 18.89 0.23 -2.23
N GLN A 34 18.55 0.87 -3.35
CA GLN A 34 19.55 1.40 -4.28
C GLN A 34 20.43 2.47 -3.64
N GLU A 35 19.85 3.43 -2.91
CA GLU A 35 20.62 4.48 -2.22
C GLU A 35 21.42 3.93 -1.03
N LEU A 36 20.92 2.88 -0.37
CA LEU A 36 21.62 2.23 0.73
C LEU A 36 22.86 1.47 0.25
N GLU A 37 22.75 0.81 -0.91
CA GLU A 37 23.87 0.15 -1.57
C GLU A 37 24.97 1.15 -1.99
N LYS A 38 24.59 2.35 -2.44
CA LYS A 38 25.55 3.44 -2.72
C LYS A 38 26.35 3.86 -1.49
N LEU A 39 25.71 3.88 -0.31
CA LEU A 39 26.38 4.24 0.94
C LEU A 39 27.26 3.12 1.48
N ARG A 40 26.90 1.85 1.23
CA ARG A 40 27.66 0.67 1.67
C ARG A 40 29.01 0.56 0.95
N ARG A 41 29.12 1.11 -0.26
CA ARG A 41 30.35 1.02 -1.06
C ARG A 41 31.43 1.98 -0.53
N PRO A 42 32.67 1.51 -0.35
CA PRO A 42 33.77 2.37 0.05
C PRO A 42 34.04 3.41 -1.05
N PRO A 43 34.34 4.66 -0.66
CA PRO A 43 34.71 5.68 -1.63
C PRO A 43 36.00 5.25 -2.34
N LEU A 44 36.07 5.50 -3.65
CA LEU A 44 37.32 5.38 -4.39
C LEU A 44 38.26 6.48 -3.91
N ASP A 45 39.44 6.10 -3.44
CA ASP A 45 40.49 7.04 -3.11
C ASP A 45 41.11 7.60 -4.40
N ASP A 46 40.61 8.75 -4.80
CA ASP A 46 41.06 9.54 -5.93
C ASP A 46 42.38 10.28 -5.67
N SER A 47 42.97 10.17 -4.47
CA SER A 47 44.32 10.66 -4.19
C SER A 47 45.42 9.72 -4.68
N SER A 48 45.11 8.44 -4.86
CA SER A 48 46.03 7.42 -5.35
C SER A 48 46.39 7.63 -6.82
N SER A 49 47.68 7.70 -7.12
CA SER A 49 48.20 7.78 -8.50
C SER A 49 47.78 6.58 -9.34
N VAL A 50 47.74 5.38 -8.74
CA VAL A 50 47.30 4.14 -9.39
C VAL A 50 45.82 4.22 -9.79
N VAL A 51 44.98 4.77 -8.91
CA VAL A 51 43.55 4.98 -9.19
C VAL A 51 43.36 6.04 -10.29
N LYS A 52 44.12 7.14 -10.24
CA LYS A 52 44.12 8.16 -11.30
C LYS A 52 44.55 7.60 -12.65
N ASP A 53 45.59 6.78 -12.70
CA ASP A 53 46.09 6.21 -13.95
C ASP A 53 45.16 5.12 -14.50
N LEU A 54 44.46 4.37 -13.62
CA LEU A 54 43.36 3.47 -14.01
C LEU A 54 42.22 4.23 -14.73
N PHE A 55 42.01 5.50 -14.39
CA PHE A 55 40.99 6.36 -15.01
C PHE A 55 41.47 7.11 -16.27
N LYS A 56 42.79 7.22 -16.50
CA LYS A 56 43.33 7.86 -17.72
C LYS A 56 43.27 6.96 -18.96
N GLY A 57 43.26 5.63 -18.78
CA GLY A 57 43.04 4.68 -19.87
C GLY A 57 41.56 4.55 -20.27
N VAL A 58 41.24 3.74 -21.31
CA VAL A 58 39.86 3.32 -21.55
C VAL A 58 39.43 2.43 -20.37
N PRO A 59 38.54 2.90 -19.48
CA PRO A 59 38.19 2.11 -18.31
C PRO A 59 37.45 0.86 -18.75
N SER A 60 37.81 -0.29 -18.17
CA SER A 60 37.06 -1.52 -18.41
C SER A 60 35.59 -1.30 -18.04
N PRO A 61 34.63 -2.01 -18.68
CA PRO A 61 33.21 -1.92 -18.33
C PRO A 61 32.95 -2.11 -16.83
N ARG A 62 33.77 -2.94 -16.17
CA ARG A 62 33.71 -3.22 -14.73
C ARG A 62 34.10 -2.01 -13.87
N VAL A 63 35.14 -1.28 -14.26
CA VAL A 63 35.60 -0.07 -13.57
C VAL A 63 34.60 1.07 -13.79
N LYS A 64 34.07 1.21 -15.02
CA LYS A 64 32.98 2.15 -15.32
C LYS A 64 31.75 1.92 -14.44
N ASN A 65 31.27 0.66 -14.36
CA ASN A 65 30.17 0.29 -13.48
C ASN A 65 30.48 0.57 -12.00
N TYR A 66 31.71 0.31 -11.55
CA TYR A 66 32.10 0.56 -10.16
C TYR A 66 32.09 2.06 -9.83
N ILE A 67 32.52 2.92 -10.77
CA ILE A 67 32.43 4.39 -10.65
C ILE A 67 30.96 4.83 -10.64
N GLU A 68 30.18 4.43 -11.64
CA GLU A 68 28.77 4.80 -11.80
C GLU A 68 27.91 4.39 -10.60
N LEU A 69 28.27 3.27 -9.95
CA LEU A 69 27.48 2.69 -8.86
C LEU A 69 28.06 2.91 -7.45
N GLY A 70 29.33 3.32 -7.30
CA GLY A 70 30.00 3.38 -5.98
C GLY A 70 31.07 4.46 -5.81
N GLY A 71 31.52 5.10 -6.89
CA GLY A 71 32.52 6.18 -6.86
C GLY A 71 31.91 7.52 -6.44
N HIS A 72 31.41 7.60 -5.22
CA HIS A 72 30.65 8.77 -4.77
C HIS A 72 31.47 9.66 -3.84
N HIS A 73 31.76 10.87 -4.34
CA HIS A 73 32.25 12.04 -3.60
C HIS A 73 31.40 12.31 -2.34
N LEU A 74 31.97 12.93 -1.28
CA LEU A 74 31.25 13.23 -0.02
C LEU A 74 29.88 13.90 -0.23
N GLN A 75 29.77 14.73 -1.26
CA GLN A 75 28.53 15.39 -1.66
C GLN A 75 27.45 14.40 -2.14
N SER A 76 27.83 13.34 -2.85
CA SER A 76 26.94 12.28 -3.31
C SER A 76 26.41 11.43 -2.14
N LYS A 77 27.24 11.17 -1.11
CA LYS A 77 26.78 10.50 0.12
C LYS A 77 25.71 11.31 0.85
N ARG A 78 25.91 12.63 0.95
CA ARG A 78 24.91 13.53 1.54
C ARG A 78 23.59 13.46 0.78
N GLN A 79 23.63 13.49 -0.55
CA GLN A 79 22.43 13.37 -1.39
C GLN A 79 21.72 12.03 -1.20
N SER A 80 22.46 10.91 -1.13
CA SER A 80 21.90 9.59 -0.83
C SER A 80 21.21 9.54 0.53
N LEU A 81 21.80 10.14 1.57
CA LEU A 81 21.16 10.24 2.89
C LEU A 81 19.86 11.06 2.87
N VAL A 82 19.83 12.17 2.14
CA VAL A 82 18.60 12.97 1.96
C VAL A 82 17.51 12.16 1.26
N LYS A 83 17.86 11.43 0.20
CA LYS A 83 16.92 10.56 -0.52
C LYS A 83 16.41 9.42 0.36
N LEU A 84 17.29 8.75 1.11
CA LEU A 84 16.91 7.69 2.06
C LEU A 84 15.90 8.19 3.10
N ASN A 85 16.14 9.36 3.67
CA ASN A 85 15.19 9.99 4.60
C ASN A 85 13.85 10.30 3.93
N GLY A 86 13.87 10.77 2.68
CA GLY A 86 12.65 10.99 1.89
C GLY A 86 11.85 9.70 1.67
N PHE A 87 12.51 8.62 1.26
CA PHE A 87 11.86 7.31 1.11
C PHE A 87 11.31 6.79 2.44
N LEU A 88 12.05 6.91 3.54
CA LEU A 88 11.60 6.51 4.88
C LEU A 88 10.34 7.27 5.31
N LYS A 89 10.32 8.60 5.11
CA LYS A 89 9.14 9.43 5.40
C LYS A 89 7.92 9.00 4.59
N ASN A 90 8.09 8.78 3.29
CA ASN A 90 6.99 8.36 2.41
C ASN A 90 6.47 6.96 2.79
N LEU A 91 7.36 6.03 3.15
CA LEU A 91 6.99 4.70 3.62
C LEU A 91 6.21 4.76 4.95
N ASN A 92 6.66 5.59 5.89
CA ASN A 92 5.95 5.80 7.16
C ASN A 92 4.56 6.44 6.96
N ASP A 93 4.44 7.40 6.04
CA ASP A 93 3.15 7.97 5.64
C ASP A 93 2.24 6.90 5.04
N HIS A 94 2.77 6.03 4.17
CA HIS A 94 2.01 4.91 3.62
C HIS A 94 1.57 3.91 4.69
N ILE A 95 2.43 3.54 5.64
CA ILE A 95 2.06 2.67 6.76
C ILE A 95 0.92 3.30 7.58
N SER A 96 1.04 4.58 7.91
CA SER A 96 0.03 5.30 8.69
C SER A 96 -1.33 5.33 7.97
N LYS A 97 -1.33 5.66 6.68
CA LYS A 97 -2.55 5.64 5.85
C LYS A 97 -3.14 4.24 5.69
N ALA A 98 -2.31 3.22 5.50
CA ALA A 98 -2.77 1.84 5.36
C ALA A 98 -3.47 1.36 6.64
N GLN A 99 -2.95 1.73 7.81
CA GLN A 99 -3.61 1.45 9.10
C GLN A 99 -4.97 2.15 9.21
N ILE A 100 -5.10 3.39 8.74
CA ILE A 100 -6.38 4.10 8.70
C ILE A 100 -7.36 3.37 7.80
N TYR A 101 -6.96 3.04 6.57
CA TYR A 101 -7.83 2.34 5.62
C TYR A 101 -8.20 0.94 6.09
N SER A 102 -7.30 0.22 6.74
CA SER A 102 -7.61 -1.08 7.35
C SER A 102 -8.71 -0.96 8.42
N LYS A 103 -8.62 0.05 9.30
CA LYS A 103 -9.68 0.32 10.29
C LYS A 103 -11.01 0.71 9.64
N GLU A 104 -10.97 1.52 8.58
CA GLU A 104 -12.18 1.90 7.85
C GLU A 104 -12.83 0.71 7.13
N LEU A 105 -12.03 -0.16 6.53
CA LEU A 105 -12.50 -1.38 5.90
C LEU A 105 -13.18 -2.30 6.92
N GLY A 106 -12.58 -2.49 8.10
CA GLY A 106 -13.21 -3.25 9.19
C GLY A 106 -14.59 -2.71 9.55
N LYS A 107 -14.71 -1.39 9.76
CA LYS A 107 -16.01 -0.74 10.05
C LYS A 107 -17.03 -0.90 8.93
N LEU A 108 -16.59 -0.90 7.67
CA LEU A 108 -17.49 -1.11 6.53
C LEU A 108 -18.00 -2.54 6.48
N VAL A 109 -17.15 -3.53 6.78
CA VAL A 109 -17.55 -4.94 6.89
C VAL A 109 -18.56 -5.11 8.01
N ASP A 110 -18.26 -4.62 9.22
CA ASP A 110 -19.18 -4.71 10.37
C ASP A 110 -20.55 -4.10 10.03
N LYS A 111 -20.56 -2.95 9.36
CA LYS A 111 -21.79 -2.28 8.95
C LYS A 111 -22.59 -3.10 7.94
N VAL A 112 -21.94 -3.71 6.95
CA VAL A 112 -22.63 -4.55 5.96
C VAL A 112 -23.21 -5.79 6.63
N THR A 113 -22.48 -6.42 7.55
CA THR A 113 -22.98 -7.57 8.32
C THR A 113 -24.24 -7.19 9.11
N MET A 114 -24.23 -6.07 9.84
CA MET A 114 -25.42 -5.60 10.57
C MET A 114 -26.62 -5.32 9.66
N LEU A 115 -26.39 -4.74 8.47
CA LEU A 115 -27.47 -4.50 7.51
C LEU A 115 -28.06 -5.82 6.97
N MET A 116 -27.21 -6.80 6.70
CA MET A 116 -27.63 -8.13 6.23
C MET A 116 -28.44 -8.87 7.30
N ASP A 117 -27.97 -8.85 8.55
CA ASP A 117 -28.67 -9.48 9.67
C ASP A 117 -30.05 -8.85 9.90
N ALA A 118 -30.14 -7.52 9.88
CA ALA A 118 -31.42 -6.81 10.01
C ALA A 118 -32.39 -7.11 8.85
N ASP A 119 -31.89 -7.21 7.62
CA ASP A 119 -32.71 -7.60 6.47
C ASP A 119 -33.20 -9.05 6.58
N LEU A 120 -32.37 -9.95 7.11
CA LEU A 120 -32.74 -11.35 7.37
C LEU A 120 -33.89 -11.42 8.40
N GLU A 121 -33.72 -10.76 9.55
CA GLU A 121 -34.72 -10.72 10.64
C GLU A 121 -36.07 -10.15 10.17
N LYS A 122 -36.02 -9.09 9.36
CA LYS A 122 -37.21 -8.44 8.80
C LYS A 122 -37.95 -9.35 7.82
N ASN A 123 -37.24 -10.15 7.03
CA ASN A 123 -37.85 -11.08 6.10
C ASN A 123 -38.47 -12.29 6.82
N THR A 124 -37.81 -12.84 7.84
CA THR A 124 -38.40 -13.90 8.68
C THR A 124 -39.65 -13.43 9.44
N SER A 125 -39.66 -12.20 9.95
CA SER A 125 -40.81 -11.65 10.66
C SER A 125 -42.02 -11.41 9.74
N LYS A 126 -41.78 -11.01 8.49
CA LYS A 126 -42.81 -10.88 7.45
C LYS A 126 -43.40 -12.23 7.05
N ASP A 127 -42.59 -13.27 6.93
CA ASP A 127 -43.08 -14.60 6.57
C ASP A 127 -43.97 -15.20 7.66
N LEU A 128 -43.60 -15.02 8.94
CA LEU A 128 -44.43 -15.45 10.07
C LEU A 128 -45.77 -14.70 10.15
N SER A 129 -45.76 -13.38 9.92
CA SER A 129 -47.00 -12.59 9.94
C SER A 129 -47.90 -12.88 8.73
N ASN A 130 -47.33 -13.13 7.55
CA ASN A 130 -48.08 -13.58 6.37
C ASN A 130 -48.67 -14.99 6.55
N PHE A 131 -47.99 -15.87 7.29
CA PHE A 131 -48.51 -17.20 7.61
C PHE A 131 -49.71 -17.12 8.57
N SER A 132 -49.63 -16.31 9.64
CA SER A 132 -50.74 -16.11 10.57
C SER A 132 -51.98 -15.47 9.93
N LEU A 133 -51.80 -14.52 8.99
CA LEU A 133 -52.93 -13.91 8.26
C LEU A 133 -53.66 -14.92 7.37
N LYS A 134 -52.93 -15.83 6.70
CA LYS A 134 -53.54 -16.85 5.85
C LYS A 134 -54.33 -17.93 6.60
N GLN A 135 -54.04 -18.14 7.90
CA GLN A 135 -54.81 -19.07 8.71
C GLN A 135 -56.15 -18.48 9.20
N LEU A 136 -56.28 -17.16 9.26
CA LEU A 136 -57.51 -16.50 9.69
C LEU A 136 -58.58 -16.38 8.59
N ASP A 137 -58.18 -16.37 7.32
CA ASP A 137 -59.10 -16.37 6.16
C ASP A 137 -59.63 -17.78 5.80
N GLY A 138 -59.10 -18.84 6.42
CA GLY A 138 -59.47 -20.24 6.11
C GLY A 138 -60.70 -20.78 6.86
N ASP A 139 -61.20 -20.08 7.87
CA ASP A 139 -62.27 -20.55 8.78
C ASP A 139 -63.64 -19.89 8.55
N VAL A 140 -63.85 -19.18 7.43
CA VAL A 140 -65.12 -18.50 7.12
C VAL A 140 -65.78 -19.06 5.85
N GLU A 141 -65.99 -20.38 5.79
CA GLU A 141 -67.06 -20.97 4.97
C GLU A 141 -67.60 -22.24 5.67
N GLN A 142 -68.69 -22.07 6.43
CA GLN A 142 -69.71 -23.10 6.68
C GLN A 142 -71.09 -22.50 6.49
#